data_AF-A0A060XBC7-F1
#
_entry.id   AF-A0A060XBC7-F1
#
_cell.length_a   1.000
_cell.length_b   1.000
_cell.length_c   1.000
_cell.angle_alpha   90.00
_cell.angle_beta   90.00
_cell.angle_gamma   90.00
#
_symmetry.space_group_name_H-M   'P 1'
#
loop_
_entity.id
_entity.type
_entity.pdbx_description
1 polymer ?
#
loop_
_entity_poly.entity_id
_entity_poly.type
_entity_poly.pdbx_seq_one_letter_code
_entity_poly.pdbx_strand_id
1 'polypeptide(L)'
;MAASKVKQDMPPPGGYGPVDYKRNLPKRGLSGYSMLAIGVGVMCFGYWRLFKWNRERRRLQIEELEARIALLPLLQAEQDRRQLRMLRENLEEEAVVMKDVPGWKVGENVFHTDRWVAPLTEELFNLRPREELLHKRFGFLWYV
;
A
#
# COMPACT_ATOMS: atom_id res chain seq x y z
N MET A 1 73.50 -54.80 39.70
CA MET A 1 72.12 -55.26 39.40
C MET A 1 72.01 -55.41 37.89
N ALA A 2 71.82 -56.64 37.39
CA ALA A 2 71.77 -56.93 35.96
C ALA A 2 70.56 -56.23 35.30
N ALA A 3 70.79 -55.50 34.20
CA ALA A 3 69.74 -54.85 33.44
C ALA A 3 68.95 -55.89 32.63
N SER A 4 67.63 -55.95 32.82
CA SER A 4 66.74 -56.84 32.08
C SER A 4 66.70 -56.48 30.59
N LYS A 5 66.89 -57.50 29.73
CA LYS A 5 66.94 -57.41 28.26
C LYS A 5 65.53 -57.38 27.64
N VAL A 6 64.63 -56.52 28.14
CA VAL A 6 63.26 -56.38 27.61
C VAL A 6 63.00 -54.90 27.33
N LYS A 7 62.75 -54.56 26.06
CA LYS A 7 62.34 -53.21 25.64
C LYS A 7 60.83 -53.10 25.83
N GLN A 8 60.42 -52.65 27.01
CA GLN A 8 59.03 -52.38 27.33
C GLN A 8 58.66 -50.96 26.92
N ASP A 9 57.44 -50.75 26.42
CA ASP A 9 56.94 -49.40 26.14
C ASP A 9 56.67 -48.69 27.48
N MET A 10 57.34 -47.56 27.69
CA MET A 10 57.33 -46.82 28.95
C MET A 10 57.18 -45.33 28.65
N PRO A 11 56.53 -44.56 29.53
CA PRO A 11 56.51 -43.10 29.39
C PRO A 11 57.94 -42.56 29.36
N PRO A 12 58.19 -41.47 28.61
CA PRO A 12 59.52 -40.89 28.53
C PRO A 12 60.03 -40.49 29.92
N PRO A 13 61.35 -40.51 30.15
CA PRO A 13 61.92 -40.02 31.40
C PRO A 13 61.58 -38.52 31.56
N GLY A 14 60.67 -38.21 32.49
CA GLY A 14 60.07 -36.87 32.67
C GLY A 14 58.53 -36.83 32.56
N GLY A 15 57.89 -37.92 32.11
CA GLY A 15 56.43 -38.02 32.00
C GLY A 15 55.87 -37.30 30.76
N TYR A 16 54.55 -37.43 30.54
CA TYR A 16 53.84 -36.71 29.48
C TYR A 16 53.55 -35.26 29.90
N GLY A 17 53.44 -34.37 28.92
CA GLY A 17 53.05 -32.98 29.16
C GLY A 17 51.68 -32.87 29.85
N PRO A 18 51.40 -31.73 30.52
CA PRO A 18 50.13 -31.53 31.20
C PRO A 18 48.97 -31.55 30.19
N VAL A 19 47.96 -32.36 30.50
CA VAL A 19 46.72 -32.44 29.71
C VAL A 19 45.65 -31.62 30.42
N ASP A 20 45.11 -30.62 29.73
CA ASP A 20 44.02 -29.80 30.24
C ASP A 20 42.70 -30.59 30.24
N TYR A 21 42.36 -31.16 31.39
CA TYR A 21 41.15 -31.95 31.60
C TYR A 21 39.94 -31.10 32.05
N LYS A 22 40.17 -29.82 32.36
CA LYS A 22 39.12 -28.91 32.84
C LYS A 22 38.43 -28.21 31.68
N ARG A 23 37.11 -28.02 31.81
CA ARG A 23 36.32 -27.24 30.86
C ARG A 23 36.75 -25.77 30.89
N ASN A 24 37.31 -25.28 29.79
CA ASN A 24 37.62 -23.86 29.60
C ASN A 24 36.53 -23.21 28.73
N LEU A 25 35.52 -22.61 29.36
CA LEU A 25 34.49 -21.84 28.65
C LEU A 25 34.75 -20.34 28.83
N PRO A 26 35.28 -19.64 27.81
CA PRO A 26 35.52 -18.22 27.90
C PRO A 26 34.17 -17.47 27.97
N LYS A 27 34.02 -16.57 28.95
CA LYS A 27 32.88 -15.65 28.99
C LYS A 27 33.05 -14.63 27.87
N ARG A 28 32.41 -14.90 26.73
CA ARG A 28 32.41 -14.04 25.54
C ARG A 28 31.09 -13.29 25.45
N GLY A 29 31.15 -12.04 24.99
CA GLY A 29 29.97 -11.21 24.74
C GLY A 29 29.88 -9.97 25.63
N LEU A 30 28.90 -9.13 25.30
CA LEU A 30 28.57 -7.92 26.04
C LEU A 30 27.72 -8.27 27.27
N SER A 31 27.83 -7.45 28.32
CA SER A 31 26.95 -7.54 29.49
C SER A 31 25.48 -7.29 29.09
N GLY A 32 24.53 -7.87 29.83
CA GLY A 32 23.10 -7.65 29.58
C GLY A 32 22.71 -6.17 29.60
N TYR A 33 23.29 -5.38 30.52
CA TYR A 33 23.08 -3.94 30.56
C TYR A 33 23.61 -3.21 29.32
N SER A 34 24.77 -3.61 28.79
CA SER A 34 25.30 -3.03 27.54
C SER A 34 24.43 -3.40 26.33
N MET A 35 23.85 -4.60 26.29
CA MET A 35 22.92 -4.97 25.22
C MET A 35 21.64 -4.13 25.27
N LEU A 36 21.08 -3.91 26.47
CA LEU A 36 19.92 -3.05 26.65
C LEU A 36 20.22 -1.59 26.26
N ALA A 37 21.38 -1.06 26.65
CA ALA A 37 21.79 0.29 26.28
C ALA A 37 21.90 0.46 24.76
N ILE A 38 22.49 -0.52 24.06
CA ILE A 38 22.56 -0.52 22.59
C ILE A 38 21.17 -0.58 21.98
N GLY A 39 20.30 -1.47 22.47
CA GLY A 39 18.93 -1.61 21.99
C GLY A 39 18.14 -0.30 22.12
N VAL A 40 18.20 0.34 23.29
CA VAL A 40 17.57 1.65 23.51
C VAL A 40 18.17 2.72 22.61
N GLY A 41 19.50 2.75 22.44
CA GLY A 41 20.17 3.69 21.54
C GLY A 41 19.69 3.58 20.09
N VAL A 42 19.58 2.35 19.57
CA VAL A 42 19.05 2.09 18.22
C VAL A 42 17.59 2.51 18.10
N MET A 43 16.76 2.22 19.11
CA MET A 43 15.35 2.61 19.10
C MET A 43 15.18 4.13 19.13
N CYS A 44 15.90 4.84 20.00
CA CYS A 44 15.89 6.30 20.06
C CYS A 44 16.30 6.93 18.72
N PHE A 45 17.35 6.40 18.09
CA PHE A 45 17.78 6.85 16.76
C PHE A 45 16.72 6.55 15.67
N GLY A 46 16.16 5.35 15.68
CA GLY A 46 15.10 4.93 14.77
C GLY A 46 13.87 5.84 14.86
N TYR A 47 13.41 6.13 16.08
CA TYR A 47 12.30 7.05 16.30
C TYR A 47 12.62 8.47 15.81
N TRP A 48 13.79 9.01 16.14
CA TRP A 48 14.19 10.34 15.66
C TRP A 48 14.15 10.43 14.13
N ARG A 49 14.68 9.41 13.44
CA ARG A 49 14.67 9.36 11.97
C ARG A 49 13.26 9.18 11.40
N LEU A 50 12.43 8.34 12.01
CA LEU A 50 11.02 8.17 11.63
C LEU A 50 10.23 9.46 11.81
N PHE A 51 10.42 10.20 12.91
CA PHE A 51 9.74 11.48 13.11
C PHE A 51 10.13 12.51 12.05
N LYS A 52 11.43 12.62 11.74
CA LYS A 52 11.91 13.49 10.68
C LYS A 52 11.29 13.10 9.32
N TRP A 53 11.27 11.81 9.01
CA TRP A 53 10.71 11.32 7.74
C TRP A 53 9.19 11.47 7.64
N ASN A 54 8.45 11.21 8.73
CA ASN A 54 7.00 11.39 8.75
C ASN A 54 6.59 12.85 8.54
N ARG A 55 7.37 13.80 9.08
CA ARG A 55 7.18 15.22 8.81
C ARG A 55 7.40 15.54 7.34
N GLU A 56 8.41 14.96 6.71
CA GLU A 56 8.66 15.13 5.28
C GLU A 56 7.56 14.53 4.42
N ARG A 57 7.14 13.30 4.69
CA ARG A 57 6.02 12.66 3.98
C ARG A 57 4.74 13.48 4.09
N ARG A 58 4.47 14.10 5.24
CA ARG A 58 3.33 14.98 5.40
C ARG A 58 3.44 16.23 4.53
N ARG A 59 4.64 16.83 4.41
CA ARG A 59 4.87 17.97 3.50
C ARG A 59 4.60 17.60 2.06
N LEU A 60 5.13 16.46 1.61
CA LEU A 60 4.88 15.95 0.25
C LEU A 60 3.40 15.65 -0.01
N GLN A 61 2.70 15.08 0.97
CA GLN A 61 1.25 14.86 0.86
C GLN A 61 0.46 16.18 0.77
N ILE A 62 0.87 17.21 1.51
CA ILE A 62 0.25 18.53 1.42
C ILE A 62 0.47 19.12 0.03
N GLU A 63 1.70 19.05 -0.50
CA GLU A 63 2.03 19.50 -1.86
C GLU A 63 1.19 18.77 -2.93
N GLU A 64 1.05 17.45 -2.81
CA GLU A 64 0.21 16.65 -3.71
C GLU A 64 -1.27 17.05 -3.64
N LEU A 65 -1.78 17.31 -2.43
CA LEU A 65 -3.16 17.76 -2.22
C LEU A 65 -3.38 19.18 -2.77
N GLU A 66 -2.43 20.09 -2.58
CA GLU A 66 -2.47 21.45 -3.13
C GLU A 66 -2.44 21.42 -4.67
N ALA A 67 -1.57 20.59 -5.25
CA ALA A 67 -1.54 20.37 -6.70
C ALA A 67 -2.88 19.83 -7.22
N ARG A 68 -3.50 18.89 -6.50
CA ARG A 68 -4.84 18.40 -6.85
C ARG A 68 -5.87 19.52 -6.77
N ILE A 69 -5.90 20.29 -5.68
CA ILE A 69 -6.82 21.43 -5.49
C ILE A 69 -6.69 22.44 -6.63
N ALA A 70 -5.47 22.73 -7.08
CA ALA A 70 -5.24 23.63 -8.21
C ALA A 70 -5.85 23.10 -9.53
N LEU A 71 -5.86 21.78 -9.74
CA LEU A 71 -6.41 21.14 -10.93
C LEU A 71 -7.92 20.87 -10.85
N LEU A 72 -8.50 20.79 -9.64
CA LEU A 72 -9.91 20.43 -9.42
C LEU A 72 -10.90 21.27 -10.25
N PRO A 73 -10.79 22.62 -10.34
CA PRO A 73 -11.78 23.41 -11.07
C PRO A 73 -11.87 23.06 -12.56
N LEU A 74 -10.72 22.75 -13.18
CA LEU A 74 -10.67 22.36 -14.59
C LEU A 74 -11.30 20.99 -14.80
N LEU A 75 -10.91 20.01 -13.97
CA LEU A 75 -11.46 18.65 -14.03
C LEU A 75 -12.97 18.64 -13.77
N GLN A 76 -13.44 19.47 -12.83
CA GLN A 76 -14.86 19.61 -12.54
C GLN A 76 -15.62 20.18 -13.74
N ALA A 77 -15.12 21.25 -14.35
CA ALA A 77 -15.76 21.86 -15.51
C ALA A 77 -15.81 20.92 -16.72
N GLU A 78 -14.76 20.13 -16.95
CA GLU A 78 -14.76 19.11 -18.01
C GLU A 78 -15.76 17.99 -17.73
N GLN A 79 -15.83 17.53 -16.47
CA GLN A 79 -16.78 16.50 -16.06
C GLN A 79 -18.24 16.98 -16.18
N ASP A 80 -18.54 18.20 -15.74
CA ASP A 80 -19.88 18.80 -15.85
C ASP A 80 -20.30 18.90 -17.32
N ARG A 81 -19.42 19.41 -18.19
CA ARG A 81 -19.67 19.48 -19.65
C ARG A 81 -19.91 18.10 -20.26
N ARG A 82 -19.12 17.10 -19.85
CA ARG A 82 -19.26 15.73 -20.33
C ARG A 82 -20.61 15.14 -19.91
N GLN A 83 -21.02 15.31 -18.66
CA GLN A 83 -22.29 14.81 -18.14
C GLN A 83 -23.49 15.44 -18.85
N LEU A 84 -23.50 16.77 -18.97
CA LEU A 84 -24.58 17.48 -19.65
C LEU A 84 -24.69 17.11 -21.13
N ARG A 85 -23.55 16.90 -21.80
CA ARG A 85 -23.53 16.41 -23.19
C ARG A 85 -24.20 15.04 -23.32
N MET A 86 -23.82 14.09 -22.47
CA MET A 86 -24.40 12.73 -22.51
C MET A 86 -25.89 12.74 -22.21
N LEU A 87 -26.33 13.54 -21.22
CA LEU A 87 -27.76 13.68 -20.93
C LEU A 87 -28.53 14.31 -22.08
N ARG A 88 -27.92 15.29 -22.76
CA ARG A 88 -28.52 15.92 -23.92
C ARG A 88 -28.69 14.94 -25.09
N GLU A 89 -27.65 14.15 -25.38
CA GLU A 89 -27.70 13.07 -26.37
C GLU A 89 -28.81 12.06 -26.02
N ASN A 90 -28.87 11.62 -24.76
CA ASN A 90 -29.87 10.65 -24.31
C ASN A 90 -31.30 11.20 -24.42
N LEU A 91 -31.52 12.48 -24.10
CA LEU A 91 -32.82 13.13 -24.20
C LEU A 91 -33.27 13.28 -25.67
N GLU A 92 -32.34 13.62 -26.58
CA GLU A 92 -32.62 13.71 -28.01
C GLU A 92 -33.00 12.34 -28.60
N GLU A 93 -32.27 11.28 -28.24
CA GLU A 93 -32.60 9.90 -28.64
C GLU A 93 -33.91 9.42 -28.01
N GLU A 94 -34.17 9.72 -26.74
CA GLU A 94 -35.43 9.40 -26.07
C GLU A 94 -36.62 10.03 -26.81
N ALA A 95 -36.50 11.29 -27.25
CA ALA A 95 -37.53 11.98 -28.00
C ALA A 95 -37.85 11.28 -29.34
N VAL A 96 -36.82 10.72 -30.00
CA VAL A 96 -36.98 9.99 -31.26
C VAL A 96 -37.60 8.61 -31.04
N VAL A 97 -37.14 7.87 -30.03
CA VAL A 97 -37.58 6.50 -29.75
C VAL A 97 -39.00 6.47 -29.15
N MET A 98 -39.34 7.42 -28.28
CA MET A 98 -40.60 7.40 -27.52
C MET A 98 -41.75 8.18 -28.16
N LYS A 99 -41.55 8.73 -29.37
CA LYS A 99 -42.55 9.55 -30.08
C LYS A 99 -43.93 8.87 -30.25
N ASP A 100 -43.95 7.55 -30.38
CA ASP A 100 -45.14 6.77 -30.71
C ASP A 100 -45.83 6.19 -29.45
N VAL A 101 -45.28 6.42 -28.24
CA VAL A 101 -45.79 5.86 -26.99
C VAL A 101 -46.78 6.83 -26.33
N PRO A 102 -48.06 6.44 -26.16
CA PRO A 102 -49.06 7.34 -25.59
C PRO A 102 -48.79 7.60 -24.09
N GLY A 103 -48.82 8.87 -23.70
CA GLY A 103 -48.65 9.30 -22.31
C GLY A 103 -47.19 9.42 -21.83
N TRP A 104 -46.21 9.18 -22.71
CA TRP A 104 -44.80 9.40 -22.39
C TRP A 104 -44.43 10.88 -22.45
N LYS A 105 -43.78 11.39 -21.41
CA LYS A 105 -43.22 12.75 -21.37
C LYS A 105 -41.71 12.65 -21.38
N VAL A 106 -41.10 13.12 -22.46
CA VAL A 106 -39.65 13.10 -22.64
C VAL A 106 -38.97 13.98 -21.58
N GLY A 107 -37.98 13.43 -20.89
CA GLY A 107 -37.22 14.15 -19.87
C GLY A 107 -38.03 14.56 -18.63
N GLU A 108 -39.14 13.87 -18.34
CA GLU A 108 -39.89 14.10 -17.10
C GLU A 108 -39.04 13.70 -15.88
N ASN A 109 -38.95 14.60 -14.91
CA ASN A 109 -38.22 14.34 -13.67
C ASN A 109 -39.00 13.33 -12.82
N VAL A 110 -38.36 12.22 -12.47
CA VAL A 110 -38.94 11.18 -11.60
C VAL A 110 -39.07 11.68 -10.15
N PHE A 111 -38.28 12.66 -9.76
CA PHE A 111 -38.30 13.25 -8.43
C PHE A 111 -39.32 14.38 -8.33
N HIS A 112 -39.98 14.50 -7.17
CA HIS A 112 -40.91 15.59 -6.86
C HIS A 112 -40.24 16.95 -6.60
N THR A 113 -38.95 17.11 -6.94
CA THR A 113 -38.15 18.31 -6.64
C THR A 113 -37.53 18.90 -7.88
N ASP A 114 -37.51 20.24 -7.98
CA ASP A 114 -36.84 20.96 -9.07
C ASP A 114 -35.32 21.07 -8.91
N ARG A 115 -34.77 20.46 -7.86
CA ARG A 115 -33.32 20.44 -7.62
C ARG A 115 -32.64 19.50 -8.60
N TRP A 116 -31.46 19.91 -9.07
CA TRP A 116 -30.57 19.02 -9.81
C TRP A 116 -30.21 17.78 -8.99
N VAL A 117 -30.44 16.60 -9.58
CA VAL A 117 -30.01 15.31 -9.05
C VAL A 117 -28.91 14.79 -9.96
N ALA A 118 -27.80 14.35 -9.35
CA ALA A 118 -26.70 13.78 -10.11
C ALA A 118 -27.17 12.48 -10.79
N PRO A 119 -26.98 12.34 -12.12
CA PRO A 119 -27.48 11.18 -12.85
C PRO A 119 -26.74 9.92 -12.45
N LEU A 120 -27.45 8.79 -12.47
CA LEU A 120 -26.86 7.48 -12.23
C LEU A 120 -25.98 7.09 -13.43
N THR A 121 -24.97 6.24 -13.19
CA THR A 121 -24.14 5.70 -14.27
C THR A 121 -24.98 4.96 -15.31
N GLU A 122 -26.05 4.29 -14.88
CA GLU A 122 -26.96 3.59 -15.79
C GLU A 122 -27.79 4.56 -16.64
N GLU A 123 -28.20 5.72 -16.10
CA GLU A 123 -28.91 6.76 -16.87
C GLU A 123 -28.03 7.42 -17.93
N LEU A 124 -26.72 7.53 -17.66
CA LEU A 124 -25.76 8.11 -18.62
C LEU A 124 -25.36 7.13 -19.72
N PHE A 125 -25.26 5.83 -19.42
CA PHE A 125 -24.72 4.81 -20.33
C PHE A 125 -25.75 3.80 -20.85
N ASN A 126 -27.05 4.01 -20.61
CA ASN A 126 -28.15 3.12 -21.06
C ASN A 126 -28.19 2.90 -22.58
N LEU A 127 -27.98 3.94 -23.38
CA LEU A 127 -28.04 3.88 -24.85
C LEU A 127 -26.70 3.51 -25.50
N ARG A 128 -25.65 3.35 -24.70
CA ARG A 128 -24.28 3.09 -25.17
C ARG A 128 -23.97 1.59 -25.15
N PRO A 129 -22.89 1.15 -25.84
CA PRO A 129 -22.46 -0.24 -25.80
C PRO A 129 -22.22 -0.72 -24.36
N ARG A 130 -22.62 -1.97 -24.08
CA ARG A 130 -22.49 -2.58 -22.76
C ARG A 130 -21.05 -2.55 -22.22
N GLU A 131 -20.07 -2.63 -23.11
CA GLU A 131 -18.65 -2.54 -22.76
C GLU A 131 -18.28 -1.21 -22.09
N GLU A 132 -18.82 -0.08 -22.58
CA GLU A 132 -18.57 1.24 -21.98
C GLU A 132 -19.16 1.32 -20.57
N LEU A 133 -20.37 0.80 -20.38
CA LEU A 133 -21.03 0.74 -19.07
C LEU A 133 -20.21 -0.10 -18.10
N LEU A 134 -19.80 -1.31 -18.50
CA LEU A 134 -19.00 -2.20 -17.67
C LEU A 134 -17.65 -1.58 -17.32
N HIS A 135 -16.98 -0.95 -18.28
CA HIS A 135 -15.72 -0.25 -18.03
C HIS A 135 -15.91 0.92 -17.06
N LYS A 136 -17.00 1.68 -17.16
CA LYS A 136 -17.27 2.79 -16.23
C LYS A 136 -17.64 2.32 -14.83
N ARG A 137 -18.33 1.19 -14.71
CA ARG A 137 -18.75 0.61 -13.42
C ARG A 137 -17.64 -0.14 -12.71
N PHE A 138 -16.87 -0.95 -13.43
CA PHE A 138 -15.91 -1.89 -12.88
C PHE A 138 -14.45 -1.63 -13.28
N GLY A 139 -14.19 -0.73 -14.23
CA GLY A 139 -12.84 -0.51 -14.75
C GLY A 139 -11.81 -0.13 -13.69
N PHE A 140 -12.19 0.64 -12.67
CA PHE A 140 -11.29 0.96 -11.57
C PHE A 140 -10.96 -0.27 -10.71
N LEU A 141 -11.92 -1.18 -10.48
CA LEU A 141 -11.72 -2.41 -9.71
C LEU A 141 -10.87 -3.43 -10.48
N TRP A 142 -11.05 -3.50 -11.79
CA TRP A 142 -10.28 -4.40 -12.67
C TRP A 142 -8.85 -3.94 -12.96
N TYR A 143 -8.52 -2.68 -12.65
CA TYR A 143 -7.20 -2.11 -12.91
C TYR A 143 -6.13 -2.55 -11.90
N VAL A 144 -6.52 -3.20 -10.81
CA VAL A 144 -5.63 -3.76 -9.78
C VAL A 144 -5.25 -5.19 -10.12
#